data_AF-A0AAV9PDL4-F1
#
_entry.id   AF-A0AAV9PDL4-F1
#
_cell.length_a   1.000
_cell.length_b   1.000
_cell.length_c   1.000
_cell.angle_alpha   90.00
_cell.angle_beta   90.00
_cell.angle_gamma   90.00
#
_symmetry.space_group_name_H-M   'P 1'
#
loop_
_entity.id
_entity.type
_entity.pdbx_description
1 polymer ?
#
loop_
_entity_poly.entity_id
_entity_poly.type
_entity_poly.pdbx_seq_one_letter_code
_entity_poly.pdbx_strand_id
1 'polypeptide(L)'
;MAIPATGLSSQPCWHQLHSVINESYLGKNHTVFPPSWPRLDFDTTKGGEGLSDELGPSGTLIVIFNDENSPVACAGVCPSRGKFGVNEAFTNKGADLTNGEMVTAEGDAPPVPPQTPDWEICCFCVHPSQRGRRLAHRLVDELVAFVKLKGTNRLLTKYVADETGEFWPKLGFEVIPGSGGMLPRGFNPERDPTKEGLLKDVEIRMGADPKYKSNMCRHASLLGRNKNCQFQMAFWAFEDRTKSKVFNRQWHATVIDPNERLRYQRQTGLFTALTSKSAAPKHMVKTERNFCLVTLIWLEVSLSDHRYVWEDIVHAHAATSIFFPGVQTSTKAPVGATWKSSMADNQARSRELKPYLREFNSNITLPKYVREQVDEKYKAKNEADRMIAVTKQEGEGERPSLLFDFRSSRDLWPSRLDFSKIRDPFSVDMLHLSRRYHDLVGPDARFALLRIWSDAYFYPLMLGYDNRTSTSFKDAVGRAWEWKFIPKDMPGSEWSIQKIVELRLEQWEHQFKRQVMVKREMVLVMAKDEAQLRRYVLAVVFALQTKPWRLEVDF
;
A
#
# COMPACT_ATOMS: atom_id res chain seq x y z
N MET A 1 -10.35 -16.36 -17.25
CA MET A 1 -9.33 -17.07 -18.06
C MET A 1 -8.54 -16.05 -18.85
N ALA A 2 -7.22 -16.19 -18.95
CA ALA A 2 -6.38 -15.34 -19.79
C ALA A 2 -5.93 -16.14 -21.02
N ILE A 3 -6.21 -15.62 -22.22
CA ILE A 3 -5.93 -16.26 -23.50
C ILE A 3 -4.88 -15.43 -24.23
N PRO A 4 -3.70 -15.98 -24.56
CA PRO A 4 -2.73 -15.28 -25.40
C PRO A 4 -3.35 -14.87 -26.75
N ALA A 5 -2.91 -13.75 -27.31
CA ALA A 5 -3.34 -13.35 -28.65
C ALA A 5 -3.02 -14.43 -29.71
N THR A 6 -1.88 -15.10 -29.56
CA THR A 6 -1.49 -16.20 -30.44
C THR A 6 -2.40 -17.42 -30.20
N GLY A 7 -3.15 -17.80 -31.24
CA GLY A 7 -4.05 -18.96 -31.19
C GLY A 7 -5.44 -18.66 -30.61
N LEU A 8 -5.90 -17.40 -30.71
CA LEU A 8 -7.23 -17.00 -30.24
C LEU A 8 -8.36 -17.76 -30.95
N SER A 9 -8.28 -17.86 -32.28
CA SER A 9 -9.27 -18.56 -33.12
C SER A 9 -9.30 -20.07 -32.89
N SER A 10 -8.22 -20.64 -32.36
CA SER A 10 -8.11 -22.07 -32.04
C SER A 10 -8.68 -22.44 -30.68
N GLN A 11 -9.10 -21.46 -29.86
CA GLN A 11 -9.66 -21.76 -28.55
C GLN A 11 -11.04 -22.42 -28.67
N PRO A 12 -11.35 -23.45 -27.85
CA PRO A 12 -12.66 -24.12 -27.91
C PRO A 12 -13.85 -23.17 -27.68
N CYS A 13 -13.68 -22.12 -26.88
CA CYS A 13 -14.71 -21.13 -26.60
C CYS A 13 -14.81 -20.00 -27.64
N TRP A 14 -13.94 -19.99 -28.67
CA TRP A 14 -13.81 -18.84 -29.58
C TRP A 14 -15.11 -18.53 -30.32
N HIS A 15 -15.79 -19.53 -30.87
CA HIS A 15 -17.03 -19.32 -31.61
C HIS A 15 -18.12 -18.65 -30.74
N GLN A 16 -18.25 -19.08 -29.49
CA GLN A 16 -19.19 -18.46 -28.54
C GLN A 16 -18.73 -17.05 -28.14
N LEU A 17 -17.44 -16.88 -27.87
CA LEU A 17 -16.87 -15.59 -27.49
C LEU A 17 -16.99 -14.54 -28.61
N HIS A 18 -16.80 -14.95 -29.86
CA HIS A 18 -16.96 -14.12 -31.05
C HIS A 18 -18.40 -13.58 -31.17
N SER A 19 -19.40 -14.45 -30.98
CA SER A 19 -20.81 -14.03 -30.95
C SER A 19 -21.07 -13.06 -29.80
N VAL A 20 -20.57 -13.34 -28.59
CA VAL A 20 -20.69 -12.43 -27.43
C VAL A 20 -20.10 -11.05 -27.70
N ILE A 21 -18.94 -10.98 -28.35
CA ILE A 21 -18.29 -9.72 -28.74
C ILE A 21 -19.20 -8.97 -29.72
N ASN A 22 -19.59 -9.59 -30.83
CA ASN A 22 -20.40 -8.91 -31.85
C ASN A 22 -21.79 -8.49 -31.32
N GLU A 23 -22.46 -9.36 -30.56
CA GLU A 23 -23.76 -9.06 -29.93
C GLU A 23 -23.66 -7.90 -28.93
N SER A 24 -22.55 -7.80 -28.20
CA SER A 24 -22.33 -6.67 -27.28
C SER A 24 -22.26 -5.32 -28.00
N TYR A 25 -21.83 -5.32 -29.26
CA TYR A 25 -21.72 -4.14 -30.12
C TYR A 25 -22.95 -3.91 -31.03
N LEU A 26 -23.91 -4.85 -31.10
CA LEU A 26 -25.17 -4.60 -31.80
C LEU A 26 -25.97 -3.46 -31.16
N GLY A 27 -25.90 -3.31 -29.83
CA GLY A 27 -26.59 -2.25 -29.08
C GLY A 27 -25.81 -0.93 -28.98
N LYS A 28 -24.88 -0.66 -29.90
CA LYS A 28 -24.10 0.58 -29.92
C LYS A 28 -24.93 1.80 -30.29
N ASN A 29 -24.37 2.98 -30.11
CA ASN A 29 -25.05 4.22 -30.47
C ASN A 29 -25.17 4.38 -32.00
N HIS A 30 -26.31 3.97 -32.57
CA HIS A 30 -26.58 4.06 -34.01
C HIS A 30 -26.72 5.48 -34.55
N THR A 31 -26.75 6.50 -33.68
CA THR A 31 -26.63 7.91 -34.14
C THR A 31 -25.18 8.30 -34.45
N VAL A 32 -24.22 7.45 -34.05
CA VAL A 32 -22.78 7.63 -34.24
C VAL A 32 -22.25 6.62 -35.24
N PHE A 33 -22.53 5.34 -34.99
CA PHE A 33 -21.97 4.22 -35.74
C PHE A 33 -23.00 3.55 -36.63
N PRO A 34 -22.67 3.31 -37.91
CA PRO A 34 -23.46 2.50 -38.80
C PRO A 34 -23.84 1.14 -38.19
N PRO A 35 -25.10 0.68 -38.29
CA PRO A 35 -25.49 -0.68 -37.90
C PRO A 35 -24.68 -1.76 -38.61
N SER A 36 -24.18 -1.44 -39.82
CA SER A 36 -23.36 -2.30 -40.67
C SER A 36 -21.93 -2.57 -40.15
N TRP A 37 -21.46 -1.86 -39.12
CA TRP A 37 -20.13 -2.06 -38.55
C TRP A 37 -20.15 -3.10 -37.40
N PRO A 38 -19.80 -4.37 -37.63
CA PRO A 38 -19.56 -5.27 -36.51
C PRO A 38 -18.27 -4.91 -35.78
N ARG A 39 -18.05 -5.46 -34.58
CA ARG A 39 -16.77 -5.28 -33.89
C ARG A 39 -15.66 -6.16 -34.48
N LEU A 40 -16.04 -7.35 -34.89
CA LEU A 40 -15.19 -8.35 -35.55
C LEU A 40 -15.84 -8.76 -36.87
N ASP A 41 -15.05 -9.23 -37.83
CA ASP A 41 -15.59 -9.86 -39.06
C ASP A 41 -16.58 -10.98 -38.70
N PHE A 42 -17.66 -11.13 -39.46
CA PHE A 42 -18.65 -12.18 -39.23
C PHE A 42 -18.08 -13.59 -39.46
N ASP A 43 -17.06 -13.72 -40.32
CA ASP A 43 -16.25 -14.93 -40.38
C ASP A 43 -15.44 -15.06 -39.08
N THR A 44 -15.74 -16.09 -38.31
CA THR A 44 -15.10 -16.32 -37.01
C THR A 44 -13.57 -16.45 -37.09
N THR A 45 -13.04 -16.98 -38.19
CA THR A 45 -11.59 -17.14 -38.39
C THR A 45 -10.96 -15.76 -38.59
N LYS A 46 -11.49 -14.98 -39.54
CA LYS A 46 -11.00 -13.63 -39.82
C LYS A 46 -11.16 -12.69 -38.62
N GLY A 47 -12.27 -12.82 -37.89
CA GLY A 47 -12.51 -12.06 -36.66
C GLY A 47 -11.47 -12.38 -35.58
N GLY A 48 -11.03 -13.65 -35.51
CA GLY A 48 -10.00 -14.09 -34.57
C GLY A 48 -8.61 -13.61 -34.96
N GLU A 49 -8.27 -13.68 -36.24
CA GLU A 49 -7.04 -13.14 -36.80
C GLU A 49 -6.95 -11.63 -36.57
N GLY A 50 -7.99 -10.88 -36.95
CA GLY A 50 -8.02 -9.43 -36.76
C GLY A 50 -7.90 -8.99 -35.30
N LEU A 51 -8.54 -9.69 -34.36
CA LEU A 51 -8.38 -9.40 -32.93
C LEU A 51 -7.00 -9.82 -32.40
N SER A 52 -6.42 -10.89 -32.92
CA SER A 52 -5.05 -11.33 -32.56
C SER A 52 -4.02 -10.32 -33.03
N ASP A 53 -4.17 -9.79 -34.25
CA ASP A 53 -3.34 -8.73 -34.81
C ASP A 53 -3.48 -7.43 -34.01
N GLU A 54 -4.71 -7.09 -33.60
CA GLU A 54 -4.96 -5.94 -32.73
C GLU A 54 -4.22 -6.11 -31.38
N LEU A 55 -4.31 -7.28 -30.75
CA LEU A 55 -3.63 -7.53 -29.49
C LEU A 55 -2.09 -7.59 -29.63
N GLY A 56 -1.61 -8.01 -30.80
CA GLY A 56 -0.19 -8.23 -31.06
C GLY A 56 0.39 -9.41 -30.26
N PRO A 57 1.67 -9.74 -30.46
CA PRO A 57 2.28 -10.98 -29.94
C PRO A 57 2.39 -11.02 -28.41
N SER A 58 2.36 -9.86 -27.75
CA SER A 58 2.40 -9.74 -26.29
C SER A 58 1.03 -9.51 -25.67
N GLY A 59 -0.02 -9.39 -26.48
CA GLY A 59 -1.36 -9.12 -26.01
C GLY A 59 -2.03 -10.37 -25.42
N THR A 60 -3.07 -10.13 -24.63
CA THR A 60 -3.85 -11.17 -23.97
C THR A 60 -5.30 -10.76 -23.90
N LEU A 61 -6.21 -11.71 -24.10
CA LEU A 61 -7.64 -11.55 -23.92
C LEU A 61 -8.07 -12.19 -22.60
N ILE A 62 -8.65 -11.39 -21.69
CA ILE A 62 -9.23 -11.89 -20.45
C ILE A 62 -10.71 -12.18 -20.71
N VAL A 63 -11.15 -13.40 -20.38
CA VAL A 63 -12.51 -13.89 -20.58
C VAL A 63 -13.12 -14.35 -19.26
N ILE A 64 -14.34 -13.91 -18.99
CA ILE A 64 -15.16 -14.34 -17.86
C ILE A 64 -16.23 -15.30 -18.37
N PHE A 65 -16.38 -16.43 -17.68
CA PHE A 65 -17.39 -17.44 -17.94
C PHE A 65 -18.49 -17.42 -16.88
N ASN A 66 -19.69 -17.84 -17.24
CA ASN A 66 -20.77 -18.11 -16.29
C ASN A 66 -20.61 -19.52 -15.68
N ASP A 67 -21.57 -19.91 -14.84
CA ASP A 67 -21.57 -21.22 -14.18
C ASP A 67 -21.74 -22.41 -15.16
N GLU A 68 -22.27 -22.14 -16.36
CA GLU A 68 -22.41 -23.10 -17.46
C GLU A 68 -21.16 -23.14 -18.37
N ASN A 69 -20.06 -22.52 -17.95
CA ASN A 69 -18.81 -22.44 -18.69
C ASN A 69 -18.95 -21.79 -20.09
N SER A 70 -19.93 -20.90 -20.26
CA SER A 70 -20.12 -20.08 -21.46
C SER A 70 -19.51 -18.69 -21.26
N PRO A 71 -18.81 -18.12 -22.25
CA PRO A 71 -18.22 -16.79 -22.13
C PRO A 71 -19.33 -15.73 -22.03
N VAL A 72 -19.15 -14.76 -21.13
CA VAL A 72 -20.16 -13.69 -20.89
C VAL A 72 -19.59 -12.28 -20.92
N ALA A 73 -18.27 -12.14 -20.81
CA ALA A 73 -17.59 -10.87 -20.90
C ALA A 73 -16.11 -11.08 -21.26
N CYS A 74 -15.52 -10.12 -21.96
CA CYS A 74 -14.08 -10.13 -22.20
C CYS A 74 -13.49 -8.74 -22.29
N ALA A 75 -12.17 -8.66 -22.12
CA ALA A 75 -11.39 -7.47 -22.40
C ALA A 75 -9.98 -7.86 -22.85
N GLY A 76 -9.52 -7.21 -23.91
CA GLY A 76 -8.18 -7.33 -24.44
C GLY A 76 -7.22 -6.34 -23.76
N VAL A 77 -5.95 -6.73 -23.66
CA VAL A 77 -4.89 -5.84 -23.20
C VAL A 77 -3.62 -6.09 -23.99
N CYS A 78 -2.98 -5.01 -24.44
CA CYS A 78 -1.74 -5.07 -25.21
C CYS A 78 -0.80 -3.91 -24.84
N PRO A 79 0.50 -3.99 -25.21
CA PRO A 79 1.40 -2.85 -25.07
C PRO A 79 0.81 -1.61 -25.77
N SER A 80 0.87 -0.46 -25.10
CA SER A 80 0.33 0.80 -25.58
C SER A 80 0.99 1.18 -26.91
N ARG A 81 0.15 1.48 -27.90
CA ARG A 81 0.59 1.98 -29.21
C ARG A 81 0.97 3.47 -29.19
N GLY A 82 1.11 4.04 -28.00
CA GLY A 82 1.43 5.46 -27.79
C GLY A 82 0.26 6.41 -28.05
N LYS A 83 0.55 7.71 -27.88
CA LYS A 83 -0.40 8.81 -28.08
C LYS A 83 -0.77 9.05 -29.55
N PHE A 84 0.06 8.57 -30.48
CA PHE A 84 0.01 8.95 -31.90
C PHE A 84 -0.82 8.03 -32.79
N GLY A 85 -1.25 6.86 -32.32
CA GLY A 85 -1.99 5.91 -33.16
C GLY A 85 -3.34 6.44 -33.72
N VAL A 86 -3.94 7.46 -33.10
CA VAL A 86 -5.11 8.14 -33.68
C VAL A 86 -4.68 9.08 -34.80
N ASN A 87 -3.60 9.85 -34.63
CA ASN A 87 -3.11 10.83 -35.61
C ASN A 87 -2.43 10.21 -36.85
N GLU A 88 -1.71 9.08 -36.70
CA GLU A 88 -1.11 8.38 -37.85
C GLU A 88 -2.16 7.80 -38.82
N ALA A 89 -3.37 7.51 -38.33
CA ALA A 89 -4.47 7.15 -39.21
C ALA A 89 -4.92 8.31 -40.13
N PHE A 90 -4.57 9.56 -39.80
CA PHE A 90 -4.91 10.76 -40.58
C PHE A 90 -3.82 11.24 -41.53
N THR A 91 -2.54 11.02 -41.22
CA THR A 91 -1.42 11.63 -41.97
C THR A 91 -1.04 10.90 -43.26
N ASN A 92 -1.62 9.73 -43.55
CA ASN A 92 -1.42 9.02 -44.82
C ASN A 92 -2.34 9.50 -45.97
N LYS A 93 -2.89 10.72 -45.89
CA LYS A 93 -3.34 11.45 -47.08
C LYS A 93 -2.22 12.39 -47.50
N GLY A 94 -1.63 12.12 -48.66
CA GLY A 94 -0.86 13.10 -49.40
C GLY A 94 -1.72 14.34 -49.63
N ALA A 95 -1.43 15.39 -48.89
CA ALA A 95 -1.94 16.73 -49.11
C ALA A 95 -0.80 17.69 -48.81
N ASP A 96 -0.29 18.25 -49.89
CA ASP A 96 0.64 19.37 -49.97
C ASP A 96 0.11 20.51 -49.08
N LEU A 97 0.80 20.79 -47.97
CA LEU A 97 0.58 21.98 -47.15
C LEU A 97 1.88 22.77 -47.11
N THR A 98 1.98 23.63 -48.10
CA THR A 98 2.79 24.84 -48.06
C THR A 98 2.29 25.75 -46.93
N ASN A 99 3.24 26.31 -46.18
CA ASN A 99 3.14 27.41 -45.23
C ASN A 99 2.54 27.12 -43.84
N GLY A 100 3.45 26.98 -42.87
CA GLY A 100 3.18 27.14 -41.43
C GLY A 100 4.35 26.64 -40.60
N GLU A 101 5.25 27.55 -40.22
CA GLU A 101 6.46 27.27 -39.41
C GLU A 101 6.13 26.43 -38.16
N MET A 102 6.62 25.19 -38.15
CA MET A 102 6.69 24.37 -36.95
C MET A 102 8.13 24.48 -36.41
N VAL A 103 8.29 25.22 -35.32
CA VAL A 103 9.57 25.37 -34.61
C VAL A 103 9.96 24.01 -34.02
N THR A 104 10.91 23.32 -34.65
CA THR A 104 11.58 22.15 -34.09
C THR A 104 12.76 22.62 -33.24
N ALA A 105 12.55 22.71 -31.93
CA ALA A 105 13.66 22.82 -30.97
C ALA A 105 14.17 21.41 -30.65
N GLU A 106 15.06 20.88 -31.50
CA GLU A 106 15.89 19.72 -31.18
C GLU A 106 17.07 20.19 -30.32
N GLY A 107 17.02 19.90 -29.02
CA GLY A 107 18.15 20.01 -28.12
C GLY A 107 18.54 18.62 -27.64
N ASP A 108 19.85 18.32 -27.72
CA ASP A 108 20.50 17.08 -27.27
C ASP A 108 20.20 16.76 -25.79
N ALA A 109 19.09 16.07 -25.55
CA ALA A 109 18.79 15.47 -24.25
C ALA A 109 19.45 14.09 -24.16
N PRO A 110 20.09 13.75 -23.02
CA PRO A 110 20.70 12.44 -22.82
C PRO A 110 19.66 11.31 -22.96
N PRO A 111 20.09 10.10 -23.38
CA PRO A 111 19.19 8.97 -23.62
C PRO A 111 18.37 8.66 -22.37
N VAL A 112 17.06 8.83 -22.49
CA VAL A 112 16.10 8.47 -21.43
C VAL A 112 16.19 6.96 -21.22
N PRO A 113 16.30 6.46 -19.97
CA PRO A 113 16.33 5.02 -19.71
C PRO A 113 15.07 4.35 -20.30
N PRO A 114 15.17 3.08 -20.73
CA PRO A 114 14.06 2.36 -21.36
C PRO A 114 12.85 2.36 -20.41
N GLN A 115 11.84 3.16 -20.76
CA GLN A 115 10.61 3.23 -20.00
C GLN A 115 9.86 1.91 -20.18
N THR A 116 9.41 1.30 -19.10
CA THR A 116 8.49 0.17 -19.15
C THR A 116 7.26 0.58 -19.96
N PRO A 117 6.84 -0.17 -20.99
CA PRO A 117 5.76 0.25 -21.86
C PRO A 117 4.46 0.37 -21.07
N ASP A 118 3.72 1.46 -21.28
CA ASP A 118 2.31 1.56 -20.87
C ASP A 118 1.53 0.43 -21.57
N TRP A 119 0.36 0.03 -21.04
CA TRP A 119 -0.52 -0.94 -21.68
C TRP A 119 -1.88 -0.31 -21.98
N GLU A 120 -2.53 -0.74 -23.06
CA GLU A 120 -3.85 -0.27 -23.46
C GLU A 120 -4.89 -1.40 -23.45
N ILE A 121 -6.10 -1.06 -22.97
CA ILE A 121 -7.28 -1.91 -23.06
C ILE A 121 -7.84 -1.81 -24.48
N CYS A 122 -8.18 -2.95 -25.05
CA CYS A 122 -8.94 -3.06 -26.29
C CYS A 122 -10.07 -4.10 -26.14
N CYS A 123 -10.98 -4.16 -27.11
CA CYS A 123 -12.07 -5.15 -27.18
C CYS A 123 -12.77 -5.42 -25.82
N PHE A 124 -13.25 -4.36 -25.17
CA PHE A 124 -13.89 -4.44 -23.86
C PHE A 124 -15.40 -4.61 -24.02
N CYS A 125 -15.96 -5.76 -23.62
CA CYS A 125 -17.39 -6.01 -23.74
C CYS A 125 -17.97 -6.88 -22.62
N VAL A 126 -19.25 -6.66 -22.34
CA VAL A 126 -20.08 -7.48 -21.46
C VAL A 126 -21.37 -7.77 -22.21
N HIS A 127 -21.71 -9.06 -22.30
CA HIS A 127 -22.91 -9.53 -22.97
C HIS A 127 -24.15 -8.75 -22.46
N PRO A 128 -25.06 -8.28 -23.32
CA PRO A 128 -26.19 -7.43 -22.92
C PRO A 128 -27.00 -7.95 -21.74
N SER A 129 -27.32 -9.26 -21.71
CA SER A 129 -28.07 -9.89 -20.61
C SER A 129 -27.32 -9.98 -19.27
N GLN A 130 -26.02 -9.70 -19.27
CA GLN A 130 -25.14 -9.81 -18.10
C GLN A 130 -24.68 -8.43 -17.58
N ARG A 131 -25.13 -7.34 -18.22
CA ARG A 131 -24.85 -5.96 -17.77
C ARG A 131 -25.50 -5.71 -16.39
N GLY A 132 -24.92 -4.79 -15.63
CA GLY A 132 -25.36 -4.50 -14.25
C GLY A 132 -24.85 -5.47 -13.17
N ARG A 133 -24.28 -6.63 -13.55
CA ARG A 133 -23.73 -7.64 -12.62
C ARG A 133 -22.29 -7.36 -12.17
N ARG A 134 -21.83 -6.11 -12.26
CA ARG A 134 -20.46 -5.66 -11.95
C ARG A 134 -19.33 -6.39 -12.71
N LEU A 135 -19.63 -7.13 -13.78
CA LEU A 135 -18.62 -7.84 -14.58
C LEU A 135 -17.57 -6.90 -15.20
N ALA A 136 -17.95 -5.67 -15.56
CA ALA A 136 -17.02 -4.67 -16.05
C ALA A 136 -15.95 -4.29 -15.00
N HIS A 137 -16.33 -4.17 -13.72
CA HIS A 137 -15.36 -3.90 -12.65
C HIS A 137 -14.40 -5.07 -12.48
N ARG A 138 -14.94 -6.29 -12.49
CA ARG A 138 -14.14 -7.52 -12.40
C ARG A 138 -13.16 -7.64 -13.57
N LEU A 139 -13.57 -7.33 -14.81
CA LEU A 139 -12.66 -7.28 -15.96
C LEU A 139 -11.52 -6.29 -15.72
N VAL A 140 -11.82 -5.06 -15.27
CA VAL A 140 -10.78 -4.07 -14.95
C VAL A 140 -9.83 -4.59 -13.88
N ASP A 141 -10.34 -5.19 -12.79
CA ASP A 141 -9.51 -5.73 -11.71
C ASP A 141 -8.55 -6.83 -12.23
N GLU A 142 -9.03 -7.73 -13.09
CA GLU A 142 -8.22 -8.79 -13.70
C GLU A 142 -7.18 -8.24 -14.68
N LEU A 143 -7.55 -7.23 -15.50
CA LEU A 143 -6.61 -6.55 -16.40
C LEU A 143 -5.50 -5.88 -15.59
N VAL A 144 -5.87 -5.16 -14.52
CA VAL A 144 -4.93 -4.51 -13.59
C VAL A 144 -3.99 -5.52 -12.95
N ALA A 145 -4.52 -6.68 -12.51
CA ALA A 145 -3.68 -7.75 -11.97
C ALA A 145 -2.70 -8.29 -13.02
N PHE A 146 -3.17 -8.53 -14.25
CA PHE A 146 -2.35 -9.02 -15.35
C PHE A 146 -1.22 -8.04 -15.71
N VAL A 147 -1.54 -6.77 -15.92
CA VAL A 147 -0.55 -5.77 -16.30
C VAL A 147 0.45 -5.48 -15.18
N LYS A 148 0.05 -5.57 -13.89
CA LYS A 148 0.98 -5.49 -12.73
C LYS A 148 2.07 -6.54 -12.80
N LEU A 149 1.72 -7.77 -13.16
CA LEU A 149 2.70 -8.86 -13.31
C LEU A 149 3.69 -8.62 -14.46
N LYS A 150 3.34 -7.75 -15.43
CA LYS A 150 4.21 -7.36 -16.54
C LYS A 150 5.08 -6.13 -16.25
N GLY A 151 5.01 -5.58 -15.03
CA GLY A 151 5.85 -4.47 -14.60
C GLY A 151 5.55 -3.14 -15.32
N THR A 152 4.34 -2.96 -15.83
CA THR A 152 3.94 -1.68 -16.43
C THR A 152 3.60 -0.65 -15.36
N ASN A 153 3.69 0.63 -15.74
CA ASN A 153 3.36 1.78 -14.90
C ASN A 153 1.95 2.34 -15.09
N ARG A 154 1.28 2.06 -16.24
CA ARG A 154 -0.04 2.62 -16.57
C ARG A 154 -0.89 1.65 -17.39
N LEU A 155 -2.18 1.59 -17.06
CA LEU A 155 -3.22 0.99 -17.88
C LEU A 155 -4.06 2.11 -18.50
N LEU A 156 -4.10 2.14 -19.83
CA LEU A 156 -4.77 3.15 -20.64
C LEU A 156 -6.00 2.55 -21.31
N THR A 157 -6.96 3.40 -21.66
CA THR A 157 -8.09 3.03 -22.50
C THR A 157 -8.40 4.17 -23.47
N LYS A 158 -8.68 3.84 -24.73
CA LYS A 158 -9.16 4.77 -25.75
C LYS A 158 -10.65 4.48 -25.94
N TYR A 159 -11.48 5.51 -25.87
CA TYR A 159 -12.92 5.32 -25.95
C TYR A 159 -13.62 6.49 -26.61
N VAL A 160 -14.78 6.19 -27.18
CA VAL A 160 -15.65 7.18 -27.80
C VAL A 160 -16.57 7.78 -26.74
N ALA A 161 -16.43 9.09 -26.51
CA ALA A 161 -17.18 9.79 -25.47
C ALA A 161 -18.69 9.80 -25.77
N ASP A 162 -19.08 9.96 -27.03
CA ASP A 162 -20.48 9.92 -27.49
C ASP A 162 -21.19 8.57 -27.26
N GLU A 163 -20.42 7.49 -27.13
CA GLU A 163 -20.97 6.14 -26.97
C GLU A 163 -20.95 5.70 -25.51
N THR A 164 -19.82 5.92 -24.85
CA THR A 164 -19.57 5.38 -23.51
C THR A 164 -19.83 6.40 -22.41
N GLY A 165 -19.91 7.70 -22.74
CA GLY A 165 -20.14 8.78 -21.77
C GLY A 165 -19.20 8.70 -20.57
N GLU A 166 -19.79 8.66 -19.37
CA GLU A 166 -19.10 8.57 -18.08
C GLU A 166 -18.76 7.12 -17.65
N PHE A 167 -18.87 6.13 -18.55
CA PHE A 167 -18.61 4.72 -18.22
C PHE A 167 -17.20 4.50 -17.65
N TRP A 168 -16.16 4.97 -18.34
CA TRP A 168 -14.77 4.80 -17.92
C TRP A 168 -14.44 5.58 -16.64
N PRO A 169 -14.84 6.86 -16.49
CA PRO A 169 -14.77 7.56 -15.21
C PRO A 169 -15.45 6.82 -14.05
N LYS A 170 -16.63 6.24 -14.26
CA LYS A 170 -17.33 5.43 -13.23
C LYS A 170 -16.60 4.13 -12.88
N LEU A 171 -15.81 3.57 -13.79
CA LEU A 171 -14.89 2.45 -13.52
C LEU A 171 -13.60 2.90 -12.81
N GLY A 172 -13.40 4.21 -12.66
CA GLY A 172 -12.29 4.82 -11.95
C GLY A 172 -11.21 5.41 -12.85
N PHE A 173 -11.34 5.37 -14.18
CA PHE A 173 -10.34 5.95 -15.09
C PHE A 173 -10.39 7.47 -15.08
N GLU A 174 -9.24 8.12 -14.95
CA GLU A 174 -9.10 9.57 -15.09
C GLU A 174 -8.90 9.92 -16.56
N VAL A 175 -9.73 10.83 -17.09
CA VAL A 175 -9.55 11.39 -18.44
C VAL A 175 -8.24 12.19 -18.46
N ILE A 176 -7.34 11.88 -19.39
CA ILE A 176 -6.09 12.61 -19.52
C ILE A 176 -6.37 13.91 -20.31
N PRO A 177 -6.19 15.11 -19.73
CA PRO A 177 -6.48 16.36 -20.43
C PRO A 177 -5.65 16.52 -21.71
N GLY A 178 -6.27 16.97 -22.79
CA GLY A 178 -5.62 17.12 -24.10
C GLY A 178 -5.21 15.81 -24.78
N SER A 179 -5.62 14.66 -24.22
CA SER A 179 -5.49 13.37 -24.89
C SER A 179 -6.77 13.05 -25.66
N GLY A 180 -6.62 12.47 -26.85
CA GLY A 180 -7.74 12.18 -27.72
C GLY A 180 -7.70 12.98 -29.01
N GLY A 181 -8.83 12.98 -29.71
CA GLY A 181 -9.01 13.64 -31.00
C GLY A 181 -10.43 13.53 -31.49
N MET A 182 -10.73 14.23 -32.59
CA MET A 182 -12.02 14.12 -33.27
C MET A 182 -11.87 13.19 -34.47
N LEU A 183 -12.72 12.15 -34.57
CA LEU A 183 -12.93 11.45 -35.83
C LEU A 183 -14.01 12.20 -36.62
N PRO A 184 -13.75 12.64 -37.85
CA PRO A 184 -14.74 13.34 -38.64
C PRO A 184 -15.84 12.39 -39.12
N ARG A 185 -17.02 12.95 -39.37
CA ARG A 185 -18.10 12.31 -40.11
C ARG A 185 -17.58 11.74 -41.42
N GLY A 186 -18.03 10.53 -41.76
CA GLY A 186 -17.59 9.79 -42.94
C GLY A 186 -16.29 9.02 -42.74
N PHE A 187 -15.61 9.12 -41.59
CA PHE A 187 -14.46 8.26 -41.29
C PHE A 187 -14.86 6.79 -41.35
N ASN A 188 -14.04 5.98 -42.02
CA ASN A 188 -14.18 4.53 -42.11
C ASN A 188 -12.79 3.91 -41.91
N PRO A 189 -12.62 2.98 -40.93
CA PRO A 189 -11.32 2.35 -40.65
C PRO A 189 -10.76 1.58 -41.85
N GLU A 190 -11.60 1.04 -42.72
CA GLU A 190 -11.17 0.30 -43.91
C GLU A 190 -10.72 1.21 -45.06
N ARG A 191 -11.01 2.52 -44.96
CA ARG A 191 -10.78 3.52 -46.02
C ARG A 191 -11.43 3.18 -47.36
N ASP A 192 -12.42 2.29 -47.35
CA ASP A 192 -13.23 1.93 -48.51
C ASP A 192 -14.37 2.96 -48.66
N PRO A 193 -14.40 3.73 -49.77
CA PRO A 193 -15.44 4.74 -49.99
C PRO A 193 -16.83 4.14 -50.23
N THR A 194 -16.94 2.84 -50.52
CA THR A 194 -18.22 2.15 -50.72
C THR A 194 -18.88 1.73 -49.41
N LYS A 195 -18.11 1.67 -48.33
CA LYS A 195 -18.57 1.30 -47.00
C LYS A 195 -18.98 2.54 -46.21
N GLU A 196 -20.06 2.39 -45.45
CA GLU A 196 -20.63 3.46 -44.64
C GLU A 196 -19.61 3.97 -43.60
N GLY A 197 -19.51 5.29 -43.44
CA GLY A 197 -18.63 5.94 -42.46
C GLY A 197 -19.37 6.39 -41.19
N LEU A 198 -18.65 6.99 -40.24
CA LEU A 198 -19.26 7.63 -39.07
C LEU A 198 -20.36 8.62 -39.48
N LEU A 199 -21.49 8.60 -38.76
CA LEU A 199 -22.66 9.41 -39.12
C LEU A 199 -22.55 10.88 -38.67
N LYS A 200 -21.66 11.16 -37.72
CA LYS A 200 -21.30 12.49 -37.23
C LYS A 200 -19.85 12.53 -36.77
N ASP A 201 -19.35 13.70 -36.43
CA ASP A 201 -18.05 13.83 -35.76
C ASP A 201 -18.10 13.21 -34.37
N VAL A 202 -17.02 12.57 -33.96
CA VAL A 202 -16.95 11.78 -32.73
C VAL A 202 -15.73 12.13 -31.92
N GLU A 203 -15.93 12.43 -30.64
CA GLU A 203 -14.82 12.68 -29.72
C GLU A 203 -14.26 11.35 -29.19
N ILE A 204 -12.98 11.09 -29.48
CA ILE A 204 -12.21 10.04 -28.81
C ILE A 204 -11.50 10.66 -27.61
N ARG A 205 -11.64 10.04 -26.45
CA ARG A 205 -10.88 10.36 -25.24
C ARG A 205 -9.94 9.22 -24.86
N MET A 206 -8.92 9.55 -24.08
CA MET A 206 -8.07 8.56 -23.43
C MET A 206 -8.18 8.67 -21.91
N GLY A 207 -8.48 7.55 -21.27
CA GLY A 207 -8.49 7.39 -19.82
C GLY A 207 -7.24 6.66 -19.33
N ALA A 208 -6.79 6.96 -18.12
CA ALA A 208 -5.80 6.16 -17.40
C ALA A 208 -6.34 5.72 -16.05
N ASP A 209 -6.08 4.47 -15.66
CA ASP A 209 -6.44 3.99 -14.33
C ASP A 209 -5.51 4.62 -13.27
N PRO A 210 -6.01 5.47 -12.36
CA PRO A 210 -5.21 6.06 -11.29
C PRO A 210 -4.80 5.03 -10.24
N LYS A 211 -5.53 3.91 -10.08
CA LYS A 211 -5.17 2.81 -9.16
C LYS A 211 -3.96 2.03 -9.66
N TYR A 212 -3.63 2.18 -10.94
CA TYR A 212 -2.49 1.56 -11.58
C TYR A 212 -1.20 2.38 -11.43
N LYS A 213 -1.26 3.61 -10.92
CA LYS A 213 -0.03 4.25 -10.40
C LYS A 213 0.51 3.34 -9.31
N SER A 214 1.69 2.75 -9.54
CA SER A 214 2.41 2.00 -8.53
C SER A 214 2.32 2.76 -7.20
N ASN A 215 2.18 2.02 -6.09
CA ASN A 215 2.04 2.63 -4.76
C ASN A 215 3.20 3.61 -4.42
N MET A 216 4.28 3.66 -5.22
CA MET A 216 5.31 4.71 -5.20
C MET A 216 4.83 6.12 -5.53
N CYS A 217 3.69 6.32 -6.21
CA CYS A 217 3.36 7.63 -6.80
C CYS A 217 1.91 8.06 -6.65
N ARG A 218 1.28 7.83 -5.49
CA ARG A 218 -0.03 8.42 -5.19
C ARG A 218 -0.05 9.95 -5.23
N HIS A 219 1.07 10.66 -5.33
CA HIS A 219 1.10 12.13 -5.46
C HIS A 219 2.10 12.71 -6.48
N ALA A 220 3.10 11.97 -6.99
CA ALA A 220 4.20 12.59 -7.73
C ALA A 220 4.04 12.60 -9.27
N SER A 221 3.36 11.62 -9.89
CA SER A 221 3.49 11.42 -11.35
C SER A 221 2.52 12.23 -12.22
N LEU A 222 1.39 12.72 -11.68
CA LEU A 222 0.56 13.71 -12.40
C LEU A 222 1.12 15.13 -12.32
N LEU A 223 2.12 15.36 -11.46
CA LEU A 223 2.64 16.69 -11.16
C LEU A 223 4.11 16.85 -11.57
N GLY A 224 4.56 16.01 -12.52
CA GLY A 224 5.91 16.02 -13.10
C GLY A 224 6.36 17.32 -13.79
N ARG A 225 5.60 18.42 -13.71
CA ARG A 225 6.07 19.78 -14.01
C ARG A 225 5.58 20.87 -13.05
N ASN A 226 4.77 20.54 -12.05
CA ASN A 226 4.26 21.54 -11.12
C ASN A 226 5.08 21.52 -9.84
N LYS A 227 6.10 22.39 -9.79
CA LYS A 227 6.97 22.62 -8.62
C LYS A 227 6.17 22.76 -7.32
N ASN A 228 4.93 23.28 -7.40
CA ASN A 228 4.06 23.48 -6.25
C ASN A 228 3.61 22.17 -5.59
N CYS A 229 3.39 21.08 -6.34
CA CYS A 229 3.03 19.80 -5.71
C CYS A 229 4.23 19.11 -5.07
N GLN A 230 5.39 19.10 -5.75
CA GLN A 230 6.60 18.55 -5.15
C GLN A 230 6.93 19.29 -3.84
N PHE A 231 6.78 20.63 -3.85
CA PHE A 231 6.89 21.43 -2.65
C PHE A 231 5.85 21.03 -1.59
N GLN A 232 4.57 20.87 -1.96
CA GLN A 232 3.52 20.51 -1.02
C GLN A 232 3.73 19.10 -0.41
N MET A 233 4.12 18.10 -1.20
CA MET A 233 4.48 16.77 -0.69
C MET A 233 5.68 16.82 0.26
N ALA A 234 6.73 17.57 -0.12
CA ALA A 234 7.90 17.77 0.71
C ALA A 234 7.54 18.49 2.01
N PHE A 235 6.61 19.46 1.95
CA PHE A 235 6.08 20.18 3.10
C PHE A 235 5.30 19.26 4.03
N TRP A 236 4.37 18.45 3.52
CA TRP A 236 3.63 17.47 4.35
C TRP A 236 4.56 16.42 4.96
N ALA A 237 5.54 15.91 4.20
CA ALA A 237 6.55 15.01 4.73
C ALA A 237 7.40 15.67 5.83
N PHE A 238 7.76 16.95 5.66
CA PHE A 238 8.45 17.73 6.68
C PHE A 238 7.57 17.94 7.93
N GLU A 239 6.30 18.27 7.75
CA GLU A 239 5.35 18.48 8.84
C GLU A 239 5.15 17.18 9.63
N ASP A 240 4.91 16.05 8.93
CA ASP A 240 4.79 14.73 9.54
C ASP A 240 6.05 14.35 10.33
N ARG A 241 7.24 14.56 9.77
CA ARG A 241 8.51 14.27 10.45
C ARG A 241 8.68 15.15 11.68
N THR A 242 8.34 16.44 11.59
CA THR A 242 8.45 17.39 12.70
C THR A 242 7.47 17.04 13.82
N LYS A 243 6.20 16.76 13.48
CA LYS A 243 5.19 16.25 14.42
C LYS A 243 5.66 14.96 15.07
N SER A 244 6.24 14.05 14.31
CA SER A 244 6.74 12.77 14.84
C SER A 244 7.92 12.95 15.79
N LYS A 245 8.87 13.87 15.50
CA LYS A 245 9.97 14.18 16.42
C LYS A 245 9.47 14.72 17.76
N VAL A 246 8.50 15.64 17.73
CA VAL A 246 7.88 16.19 18.95
C VAL A 246 7.12 15.07 19.68
N PHE A 247 6.36 14.26 18.93
CA PHE A 247 5.61 13.14 19.45
C PHE A 247 6.51 12.10 20.14
N ASN A 248 7.53 11.55 19.45
CA ASN A 248 8.43 10.54 20.03
C ASN A 248 9.11 11.09 21.29
N ARG A 249 9.59 12.34 21.26
CA ARG A 249 10.18 12.97 22.44
C ARG A 249 9.20 13.06 23.61
N GLN A 250 7.96 13.51 23.36
CA GLN A 250 6.92 13.61 24.39
C GLN A 250 6.52 12.23 24.91
N TRP A 251 6.29 11.28 24.00
CA TRP A 251 5.97 9.89 24.30
C TRP A 251 6.99 9.26 25.25
N HIS A 252 8.28 9.34 24.92
CA HIS A 252 9.34 8.79 25.76
C HIS A 252 9.56 9.56 27.06
N ALA A 253 9.23 10.85 27.09
CA ALA A 253 9.23 11.63 28.32
C ALA A 253 8.08 11.22 29.27
N THR A 254 6.96 10.73 28.71
CA THR A 254 5.79 10.28 29.47
C THR A 254 5.87 8.84 29.96
N VAL A 255 6.84 8.05 29.49
CA VAL A 255 7.06 6.67 29.97
C VAL A 255 7.19 6.68 31.49
N ILE A 256 6.32 5.91 32.15
CA ILE A 256 6.18 5.92 33.61
C ILE A 256 7.30 5.12 34.26
N ASP A 257 7.73 4.03 33.63
CA ASP A 257 8.81 3.17 34.12
C ASP A 257 10.20 3.83 33.88
N PRO A 258 10.96 4.16 34.95
CA PRO A 258 12.31 4.70 34.81
C PRO A 258 13.26 3.81 34.02
N ASN A 259 13.10 2.48 34.09
CA ASN A 259 13.95 1.52 33.38
C ASN A 259 13.70 1.54 31.88
N GLU A 260 12.43 1.64 31.45
CA GLU A 260 12.09 1.79 30.04
C GLU A 260 12.61 3.12 29.47
N ARG A 261 12.52 4.21 30.24
CA ARG A 261 13.09 5.51 29.87
C ARG A 261 14.61 5.44 29.73
N LEU A 262 15.30 4.80 30.67
CA LEU A 262 16.76 4.60 30.61
C LEU A 262 17.14 3.73 29.41
N ARG A 263 16.37 2.68 29.10
CA ARG A 263 16.56 1.84 27.91
C ARG A 263 16.50 2.68 26.64
N TYR A 264 15.44 3.50 26.50
CA TYR A 264 15.28 4.37 25.35
C TYR A 264 16.44 5.36 25.21
N GLN A 265 16.84 6.02 26.31
CA GLN A 265 17.94 6.98 26.30
C GLN A 265 19.26 6.34 25.86
N ARG A 266 19.55 5.13 26.37
CA ARG A 266 20.74 4.38 25.99
C ARG A 266 20.72 3.95 24.52
N GLN A 267 19.59 3.42 24.05
CA GLN A 267 19.41 3.05 22.64
C GLN A 267 19.56 4.26 21.71
N THR A 268 18.90 5.38 22.03
CA THR A 268 18.98 6.63 21.28
C THR A 268 20.41 7.17 21.25
N GLY A 269 21.10 7.14 22.39
CA GLY A 269 22.50 7.55 22.51
C GLY A 269 23.41 6.70 21.64
N LEU A 270 23.21 5.39 21.61
CA LEU A 270 23.94 4.47 20.74
C LEU A 270 23.70 4.77 19.26
N PHE A 271 22.44 4.91 18.84
CA PHE A 271 22.11 5.18 17.44
C PHE A 271 22.68 6.52 17.00
N THR A 272 22.61 7.55 17.86
CA THR A 272 23.24 8.85 17.60
C THR A 272 24.76 8.72 17.47
N ALA A 273 25.41 7.90 18.30
CA ALA A 273 26.85 7.65 18.20
C ALA A 273 27.23 6.92 16.91
N LEU A 274 26.41 5.96 16.47
CA LEU A 274 26.61 5.24 15.21
C LEU A 274 26.36 6.13 13.99
N THR A 275 25.36 7.00 14.02
CA THR A 275 24.96 7.82 12.86
C THR A 275 25.70 9.14 12.75
N SER A 276 26.11 9.77 13.85
CA SER A 276 26.81 11.07 13.85
C SER A 276 28.11 11.10 13.02
N LYS A 277 28.76 9.95 12.80
CA LYS A 277 29.91 9.81 11.89
C LYS A 277 29.55 9.13 10.57
N SER A 278 28.54 8.25 10.55
CA SER A 278 28.21 7.40 9.39
C SER A 278 27.06 7.91 8.51
N ALA A 279 26.29 8.91 8.94
CA ALA A 279 25.17 9.46 8.17
C ALA A 279 25.63 10.13 6.86
N ALA A 280 26.84 10.71 6.85
CA ALA A 280 27.43 11.23 5.63
C ALA A 280 27.86 10.07 4.70
N PRO A 281 27.39 10.00 3.44
CA PRO A 281 27.71 8.93 2.50
C PRO A 281 29.21 8.67 2.28
N LYS A 282 30.05 9.67 2.60
CA LYS A 282 31.51 9.63 2.44
C LYS A 282 32.24 8.87 3.57
N HIS A 283 31.58 8.64 4.71
CA HIS A 283 32.20 8.05 5.90
C HIS A 283 31.68 6.63 6.21
N MET A 284 30.64 6.17 5.52
CA MET A 284 30.20 4.78 5.58
C MET A 284 31.10 3.90 4.72
N VAL A 285 31.44 2.71 5.23
CA VAL A 285 32.22 1.71 4.49
C VAL A 285 31.48 1.39 3.18
N LYS A 286 32.22 1.32 2.06
CA LYS A 286 31.66 1.14 0.70
C LYS A 286 30.70 -0.06 0.61
N THR A 287 31.02 -1.16 1.29
CA THR A 287 30.19 -2.37 1.33
C THR A 287 28.83 -2.11 1.98
N GLU A 288 28.81 -1.42 3.12
CA GLU A 288 27.59 -1.08 3.86
C GLU A 288 26.73 -0.06 3.11
N ARG A 289 27.38 0.90 2.45
CA ARG A 289 26.70 1.85 1.54
C ARG A 289 25.98 1.13 0.40
N ASN A 290 26.67 0.18 -0.24
CA ASN A 290 26.09 -0.62 -1.30
C ASN A 290 24.94 -1.48 -0.78
N PHE A 291 25.06 -2.03 0.43
CA PHE A 291 23.99 -2.82 1.04
C PHE A 291 22.70 -2.01 1.24
N CYS A 292 22.80 -0.77 1.75
CA CYS A 292 21.65 0.13 1.87
C CYS A 292 21.03 0.47 0.51
N LEU A 293 21.85 0.82 -0.50
CA LEU A 293 21.37 1.13 -1.84
C LEU A 293 20.67 -0.05 -2.51
N VAL A 294 21.27 -1.26 -2.43
CA VAL A 294 20.66 -2.49 -2.97
C VAL A 294 19.34 -2.80 -2.26
N THR A 295 19.24 -2.53 -0.95
CA THR A 295 17.99 -2.72 -0.21
C THR A 295 16.92 -1.75 -0.67
N LEU A 296 17.26 -0.47 -0.90
CA LEU A 296 16.32 0.52 -1.46
C LEU A 296 15.86 0.15 -2.87
N ILE A 297 16.79 -0.26 -3.75
CA ILE A 297 16.46 -0.72 -5.11
C ILE A 297 15.51 -1.92 -5.04
N TRP A 298 15.78 -2.88 -4.16
CA TRP A 298 14.94 -4.05 -3.96
C TRP A 298 13.54 -3.69 -3.42
N LEU A 299 13.45 -2.66 -2.56
CA LEU A 299 12.18 -2.09 -2.10
C LEU A 299 11.50 -1.18 -3.12
N GLU A 300 12.12 -0.95 -4.29
CA GLU A 300 11.66 0.00 -5.31
C GLU A 300 11.51 1.43 -4.75
N VAL A 301 12.38 1.84 -3.83
CA VAL A 301 12.37 3.18 -3.23
C VAL A 301 13.46 4.04 -3.88
N SER A 302 13.06 5.16 -4.49
CA SER A 302 14.00 6.10 -5.09
C SER A 302 14.52 7.08 -4.04
N LEU A 303 15.79 7.48 -4.16
CA LEU A 303 16.35 8.57 -3.36
C LEU A 303 15.63 9.91 -3.58
N SER A 304 14.88 10.03 -4.68
CA SER A 304 14.05 11.21 -4.98
C SER A 304 12.68 11.20 -4.31
N ASP A 305 12.24 10.08 -3.71
CA ASP A 305 10.89 9.97 -3.13
C ASP A 305 10.68 10.97 -1.99
N HIS A 306 11.73 11.19 -1.19
CA HIS A 306 11.88 12.35 -0.32
C HIS A 306 13.35 12.57 0.08
N ARG A 307 13.69 13.80 0.47
CA ARG A 307 15.07 14.20 0.83
C ARG A 307 15.72 13.42 1.98
N TYR A 308 14.96 12.56 2.67
CA TYR A 308 15.40 11.82 3.85
C TYR A 308 15.53 10.31 3.63
N VAL A 309 15.22 9.78 2.44
CA VAL A 309 15.28 8.33 2.17
C VAL A 309 16.64 7.77 2.57
N TRP A 310 17.71 8.48 2.21
CA TRP A 310 19.07 8.09 2.57
C TRP A 310 19.34 8.11 4.08
N GLU A 311 18.96 9.20 4.76
CA GLU A 311 19.13 9.30 6.22
C GLU A 311 18.38 8.17 6.93
N ASP A 312 17.16 7.88 6.48
CA ASP A 312 16.27 6.92 7.13
C ASP A 312 16.77 5.48 6.94
N ILE A 313 17.26 5.11 5.74
CA ILE A 313 17.85 3.78 5.53
C ILE A 313 19.17 3.62 6.29
N VAL A 314 19.98 4.68 6.41
CA VAL A 314 21.22 4.63 7.19
C VAL A 314 20.92 4.52 8.69
N HIS A 315 19.88 5.20 9.19
CA HIS A 315 19.42 5.03 10.56
C HIS A 315 18.90 3.62 10.83
N ALA A 316 18.06 3.07 9.93
CA ALA A 316 17.58 1.70 10.04
C ALA A 316 18.75 0.67 9.99
N HIS A 317 19.75 0.92 9.15
CA HIS A 317 20.97 0.11 9.08
C HIS A 317 21.80 0.20 10.36
N ALA A 318 22.03 1.39 10.89
CA ALA A 318 22.74 1.56 12.15
C ALA A 318 22.02 0.84 13.31
N ALA A 319 20.69 0.87 13.32
CA ALA A 319 19.88 0.21 14.33
C ALA A 319 19.92 -1.32 14.24
N THR A 320 20.00 -1.87 13.03
CA THR A 320 19.91 -3.33 12.78
C THR A 320 21.27 -4.01 12.69
N SER A 321 22.29 -3.33 12.19
CA SER A 321 23.62 -3.89 11.91
C SER A 321 24.32 -4.46 13.13
N ILE A 322 24.05 -3.92 14.33
CA ILE A 322 24.67 -4.39 15.57
C ILE A 322 24.32 -5.86 15.90
N PHE A 323 23.24 -6.37 15.33
CA PHE A 323 22.75 -7.74 15.56
C PHE A 323 23.27 -8.77 14.56
N PHE A 324 23.97 -8.35 13.51
CA PHE A 324 24.49 -9.26 12.48
C PHE A 324 26.02 -9.40 12.61
N PRO A 325 26.56 -10.63 12.64
CA PRO A 325 28.00 -10.85 12.68
C PRO A 325 28.66 -10.31 11.39
N GLY A 326 29.95 -9.93 11.51
CA GLY A 326 30.73 -9.46 10.37
C GLY A 326 30.43 -8.04 9.88
N VAL A 327 29.44 -7.33 10.45
CA VAL A 327 29.21 -5.92 10.11
C VAL A 327 30.25 -5.04 10.80
N GLN A 328 31.14 -4.44 10.02
CA GLN A 328 32.12 -3.48 10.52
C GLN A 328 31.41 -2.16 10.86
N THR A 329 31.01 -2.00 12.12
CA THR A 329 30.66 -0.68 12.64
C THR A 329 31.95 0.11 12.79
N SER A 330 32.11 1.20 12.03
CA SER A 330 33.27 2.12 12.03
C SER A 330 33.61 2.72 13.42
N THR A 331 32.78 2.48 14.42
CA THR A 331 32.96 2.98 15.77
C THR A 331 34.06 2.20 16.49
N LYS A 332 35.25 2.80 16.59
CA LYS A 332 36.25 2.54 17.65
C LYS A 332 35.71 2.83 19.08
N ALA A 333 34.41 3.01 19.24
CA ALA A 333 33.81 3.41 20.51
C ALA A 333 33.69 2.18 21.43
N PRO A 334 34.21 2.25 22.68
CA PRO A 334 34.09 1.18 23.69
C PRO A 334 32.64 0.75 23.95
N VAL A 335 31.68 1.61 23.60
CA VAL A 335 30.24 1.43 23.77
C VAL A 335 29.69 0.18 23.06
N GLY A 336 30.28 -0.24 21.93
CA GLY A 336 29.75 -1.38 21.16
C GLY A 336 29.88 -2.74 21.85
N ALA A 337 30.97 -2.97 22.60
CA ALA A 337 31.27 -4.27 23.19
C ALA A 337 30.49 -4.53 24.50
N THR A 338 30.39 -3.52 25.37
CA THR A 338 29.56 -3.55 26.58
C THR A 338 28.06 -3.52 26.26
N TRP A 339 27.66 -2.88 25.15
CA TRP A 339 26.27 -2.89 24.73
C TRP A 339 25.84 -4.22 24.11
N LYS A 340 26.67 -4.81 23.23
CA LYS A 340 26.39 -6.14 22.66
C LYS A 340 26.21 -7.18 23.75
N SER A 341 27.04 -7.17 24.78
CA SER A 341 26.88 -8.07 25.94
C SER A 341 25.61 -7.79 26.75
N SER A 342 25.25 -6.52 26.95
CA SER A 342 24.01 -6.13 27.66
C SER A 342 22.70 -6.43 26.89
N MET A 343 22.72 -6.46 25.55
CA MET A 343 21.53 -6.77 24.73
C MET A 343 21.50 -8.20 24.19
N ALA A 344 22.65 -8.88 24.09
CA ALA A 344 22.70 -10.30 23.69
C ALA A 344 22.08 -11.21 24.75
N ASP A 345 21.96 -10.77 26.00
CA ASP A 345 21.26 -11.51 27.05
C ASP A 345 19.74 -11.29 27.01
N ASN A 346 19.16 -11.47 25.82
CA ASN A 346 17.71 -11.49 25.65
C ASN A 346 17.05 -12.60 26.49
N GLN A 347 17.80 -13.65 26.84
CA GLN A 347 17.31 -14.74 27.67
C GLN A 347 17.15 -14.31 29.14
N ALA A 348 18.14 -13.66 29.76
CA ALA A 348 17.97 -13.07 31.09
C ALA A 348 16.93 -11.95 31.08
N ARG A 349 16.95 -11.07 30.06
CA ARG A 349 15.91 -10.04 29.90
C ARG A 349 14.51 -10.65 29.84
N SER A 350 14.30 -11.75 29.11
CA SER A 350 12.99 -12.42 29.05
C SER A 350 12.55 -13.05 30.38
N ARG A 351 13.50 -13.35 31.28
CA ARG A 351 13.24 -13.91 32.61
C ARG A 351 13.00 -12.81 33.65
N GLU A 352 13.68 -11.67 33.53
CA GLU A 352 13.58 -10.52 34.43
C GLU A 352 12.42 -9.59 34.06
N LEU A 353 12.19 -9.37 32.76
CA LEU A 353 11.03 -8.63 32.27
C LEU A 353 9.82 -9.55 32.45
N LYS A 354 9.04 -9.32 33.52
CA LYS A 354 7.65 -9.79 33.54
C LYS A 354 7.00 -9.21 32.28
N PRO A 355 6.60 -10.02 31.28
CA PRO A 355 5.94 -9.50 30.11
C PRO A 355 4.68 -8.80 30.62
N TYR A 356 4.62 -7.48 30.45
CA TYR A 356 3.47 -6.72 30.86
C TYR A 356 2.33 -7.02 29.88
N LEU A 357 1.61 -8.09 30.17
CA LEU A 357 0.48 -8.62 29.42
C LEU A 357 -0.79 -7.88 29.85
N ARG A 358 -0.86 -6.58 29.56
CA ARG A 358 -2.18 -5.91 29.50
C ARG A 358 -2.81 -6.19 28.16
N GLU A 359 -3.65 -7.21 28.14
CA GLU A 359 -4.56 -7.48 27.03
C GLU A 359 -5.81 -6.60 27.15
N PHE A 360 -6.63 -6.51 26.12
CA PHE A 360 -7.95 -5.86 26.21
C PHE A 360 -8.85 -6.52 27.29
N ASN A 361 -8.55 -7.78 27.66
CA ASN A 361 -9.19 -8.51 28.75
C ASN A 361 -8.54 -8.29 30.13
N SER A 362 -7.50 -7.47 30.26
CA SER A 362 -6.83 -7.23 31.55
C SER A 362 -7.78 -6.57 32.57
N ASN A 363 -8.70 -5.71 32.11
CA ASN A 363 -9.79 -5.19 32.94
C ASN A 363 -10.91 -6.23 33.17
N ILE A 364 -10.97 -7.27 32.32
CA ILE A 364 -11.86 -8.43 32.46
C ILE A 364 -11.35 -9.42 33.53
N THR A 365 -10.05 -9.41 33.83
CA THR A 365 -9.40 -10.31 34.80
C THR A 365 -9.05 -9.65 36.12
N LEU A 366 -9.44 -8.38 36.31
CA LEU A 366 -9.29 -7.70 37.61
C LEU A 366 -9.96 -8.51 38.73
N PRO A 367 -9.31 -8.62 39.91
CA PRO A 367 -9.89 -9.28 41.06
C PRO A 367 -11.28 -8.73 41.38
N LYS A 368 -12.19 -9.62 41.81
CA LYS A 368 -13.59 -9.28 42.10
C LYS A 368 -13.72 -8.07 43.05
N TYR A 369 -12.85 -7.98 44.06
CA TYR A 369 -12.85 -6.87 45.02
C TYR A 369 -12.57 -5.51 44.38
N VAL A 370 -11.70 -5.44 43.35
CA VAL A 370 -11.41 -4.19 42.62
C VAL A 370 -12.65 -3.75 41.86
N ARG A 371 -13.38 -4.71 41.27
CA ARG A 371 -14.63 -4.41 40.56
C ARG A 371 -15.73 -3.94 41.49
N GLU A 372 -15.86 -4.56 42.65
CA GLU A 372 -16.83 -4.17 43.66
C GLU A 372 -16.59 -2.71 44.08
N GLN A 373 -15.33 -2.29 44.29
CA GLN A 373 -14.99 -0.89 44.56
C GLN A 373 -15.34 0.07 43.42
N VAL A 374 -15.14 -0.34 42.16
CA VAL A 374 -15.52 0.45 40.98
C VAL A 374 -17.05 0.58 40.91
N ASP A 375 -17.77 -0.52 41.08
CA ASP A 375 -19.23 -0.57 41.02
C ASP A 375 -19.89 0.20 42.17
N GLU A 376 -19.31 0.20 43.38
CA GLU A 376 -19.73 1.06 44.50
C GLU A 376 -19.60 2.55 44.15
N LYS A 377 -18.48 2.95 43.52
CA LYS A 377 -18.30 4.33 43.08
C LYS A 377 -19.29 4.73 41.98
N TYR A 378 -19.68 3.81 41.10
CA TYR A 378 -20.74 4.04 40.13
C TYR A 378 -22.10 4.23 40.78
N LYS A 379 -22.45 3.40 41.78
CA LYS A 379 -23.70 3.54 42.54
C LYS A 379 -23.78 4.84 43.33
N ALA A 380 -22.62 5.37 43.76
CA ALA A 380 -22.54 6.61 44.55
C ALA A 380 -22.61 7.90 43.71
N LYS A 381 -22.44 7.84 42.38
CA LYS A 381 -22.52 9.01 41.48
C LYS A 381 -23.77 8.92 40.60
N ASN A 382 -24.49 10.04 40.44
CA ASN A 382 -25.58 10.14 39.45
C ASN A 382 -25.09 9.70 38.05
N GLU A 383 -25.96 9.01 37.30
CA GLU A 383 -25.70 8.35 36.01
C GLU A 383 -25.00 9.19 34.92
N ALA A 384 -24.91 10.51 35.08
CA ALA A 384 -24.35 11.44 34.11
C ALA A 384 -22.81 11.45 34.03
N ASP A 385 -22.09 10.89 35.01
CA ASP A 385 -20.62 10.99 35.12
C ASP A 385 -19.88 9.65 34.86
N ARG A 386 -20.39 8.86 33.91
CA ARG A 386 -19.78 7.57 33.52
C ARG A 386 -18.50 7.77 32.71
N MET A 387 -17.32 8.01 33.29
CA MET A 387 -16.08 7.77 32.51
C MET A 387 -14.82 7.29 33.25
N ILE A 388 -14.58 7.53 34.55
CA ILE A 388 -13.30 7.07 35.18
C ILE A 388 -13.47 6.70 36.65
N ALA A 389 -12.95 5.54 37.06
CA ALA A 389 -12.75 5.18 38.46
C ALA A 389 -11.26 5.25 38.82
N VAL A 390 -10.89 6.21 39.66
CA VAL A 390 -9.58 6.19 40.34
C VAL A 390 -9.69 5.20 41.50
N THR A 391 -8.95 4.10 41.46
CA THR A 391 -8.91 3.15 42.59
C THR A 391 -7.55 3.25 43.26
N LYS A 392 -7.55 3.21 44.59
CA LYS A 392 -6.32 3.12 45.39
C LYS A 392 -6.07 1.62 45.52
N GLN A 393 -5.10 1.08 44.80
CA GLN A 393 -4.77 -0.33 44.95
C GLN A 393 -3.94 -0.47 46.25
N GLU A 394 -4.53 -1.01 47.30
CA GLU A 394 -3.78 -1.34 48.52
C GLU A 394 -2.91 -2.58 48.24
N GLY A 395 -1.59 -2.46 48.46
CA GLY A 395 -0.67 -3.62 48.44
C GLY A 395 0.69 -3.38 47.78
N GLU A 396 0.85 -2.45 46.84
CA GLU A 396 2.15 -2.12 46.25
C GLU A 396 2.33 -0.60 46.18
N GLY A 397 2.91 -0.03 47.24
CA GLY A 397 3.45 1.34 47.29
C GLY A 397 2.56 2.46 46.75
N GLU A 398 1.65 2.97 47.60
CA GLU A 398 1.05 4.33 47.64
C GLU A 398 0.67 5.09 46.34
N ARG A 399 0.73 4.51 45.14
CA ARG A 399 0.40 5.25 43.91
C ARG A 399 -1.06 5.03 43.53
N PRO A 400 -1.87 6.10 43.44
CA PRO A 400 -3.23 5.99 42.93
C PRO A 400 -3.19 5.45 41.49
N SER A 401 -4.02 4.45 41.20
CA SER A 401 -4.13 3.85 39.87
C SER A 401 -5.33 4.45 39.13
N LEU A 402 -5.09 4.94 37.93
CA LEU A 402 -6.14 5.40 37.02
C LEU A 402 -6.66 4.21 36.22
N LEU A 403 -7.95 3.91 36.35
CA LEU A 403 -8.62 2.87 35.55
C LEU A 403 -9.60 3.51 34.58
N PHE A 404 -9.48 3.18 33.31
CA PHE A 404 -10.54 3.43 32.33
C PHE A 404 -11.52 2.26 32.35
N ASP A 405 -12.78 2.54 32.67
CA ASP A 405 -13.83 1.53 32.57
C ASP A 405 -14.42 1.55 31.16
N PHE A 406 -13.99 0.59 30.35
CA PHE A 406 -14.49 0.44 28.99
C PHE A 406 -15.78 -0.40 28.89
N ARG A 407 -16.37 -0.86 30.01
CA ARG A 407 -17.58 -1.70 29.98
C ARG A 407 -18.76 -0.98 29.32
N SER A 408 -18.94 0.31 29.61
CA SER A 408 -19.98 1.15 28.99
C SER A 408 -19.71 1.44 27.50
N SER A 409 -18.46 1.32 27.07
CA SER A 409 -18.02 1.57 25.70
C SER A 409 -17.92 0.30 24.86
N ARG A 410 -18.20 -0.87 25.45
CA ARG A 410 -18.12 -2.18 24.79
C ARG A 410 -19.08 -2.29 23.60
N ASP A 411 -20.26 -1.68 23.68
CA ASP A 411 -21.24 -1.73 22.59
C ASP A 411 -20.94 -0.70 21.48
N LEU A 412 -20.19 0.37 21.82
CA LEU A 412 -19.73 1.38 20.88
C LEU A 412 -18.51 0.91 20.07
N TRP A 413 -17.78 -0.08 20.58
CA TRP A 413 -16.59 -0.65 19.97
C TRP A 413 -16.77 -2.16 19.82
N PRO A 414 -17.17 -2.62 18.62
CA PRO A 414 -16.41 -2.31 17.41
C PRO A 414 -17.25 -1.87 16.22
N SER A 415 -18.46 -1.38 16.41
CA SER A 415 -19.41 -1.09 15.32
C SER A 415 -18.85 -0.18 14.20
N ARG A 416 -17.76 0.55 14.45
CA ARG A 416 -17.02 1.36 13.45
C ARG A 416 -15.85 0.65 12.74
N LEU A 417 -15.32 -0.44 13.29
CA LEU A 417 -14.22 -1.22 12.70
C LEU A 417 -14.80 -2.46 12.03
N ASP A 418 -14.65 -2.55 10.71
CA ASP A 418 -14.99 -3.75 9.96
C ASP A 418 -13.93 -4.84 10.24
N PHE A 419 -14.12 -5.58 11.34
CA PHE A 419 -13.21 -6.66 11.74
C PHE A 419 -13.13 -7.80 10.72
N SER A 420 -14.09 -7.92 9.80
CA SER A 420 -13.94 -8.89 8.69
C SER A 420 -12.75 -8.57 7.79
N LYS A 421 -12.27 -7.31 7.80
CA LYS A 421 -11.13 -6.82 7.02
C LYS A 421 -9.82 -6.71 7.81
N ILE A 422 -9.83 -7.03 9.11
CA ILE A 422 -8.65 -6.97 9.97
C ILE A 422 -8.36 -8.37 10.47
N ARG A 423 -7.13 -8.85 10.25
CA ARG A 423 -6.71 -10.16 10.74
C ARG A 423 -6.76 -10.16 12.26
N ASP A 424 -7.34 -11.22 12.82
CA ASP A 424 -7.39 -11.41 14.27
C ASP A 424 -5.96 -11.61 14.82
N PRO A 425 -5.45 -10.73 15.72
CA PRO A 425 -4.13 -10.90 16.33
C PRO A 425 -3.97 -12.22 17.07
N PHE A 426 -5.05 -12.80 17.59
CA PHE A 426 -5.01 -14.06 18.33
C PHE A 426 -4.89 -15.29 17.44
N SER A 427 -5.27 -15.16 16.16
CA SER A 427 -5.15 -16.23 15.17
C SER A 427 -3.71 -16.48 14.70
N VAL A 428 -2.77 -15.57 15.01
CA VAL A 428 -1.38 -15.65 14.55
C VAL A 428 -0.52 -16.37 15.59
N ASP A 429 -0.07 -17.57 15.27
CA ASP A 429 0.95 -18.31 16.03
C ASP A 429 2.34 -18.14 15.38
N MET A 430 3.10 -17.16 15.88
CA MET A 430 4.44 -16.86 15.37
C MET A 430 5.45 -17.99 15.60
N LEU A 431 5.31 -18.77 16.68
CA LEU A 431 6.23 -19.86 16.97
C LEU A 431 5.96 -21.07 16.07
N HIS A 432 4.69 -21.38 15.83
CA HIS A 432 4.33 -22.40 14.84
C HIS A 432 4.80 -22.00 13.44
N LEU A 433 4.61 -20.73 13.06
CA LEU A 433 5.05 -20.22 11.76
C LEU A 433 6.57 -20.32 11.58
N SER A 434 7.36 -19.95 12.60
CA SER A 434 8.83 -20.03 12.52
C SER A 434 9.34 -21.47 12.44
N ARG A 435 8.74 -22.40 13.22
CA ARG A 435 9.06 -23.83 13.13
C ARG A 435 8.73 -24.41 11.76
N ARG A 436 7.51 -24.17 11.27
CA ARG A 436 7.09 -24.63 9.94
C ARG A 436 8.00 -24.09 8.84
N TYR A 437 8.43 -22.83 8.94
CA TYR A 437 9.35 -22.25 7.97
C TYR A 437 10.73 -22.91 8.03
N HIS A 438 11.24 -23.18 9.24
CA HIS A 438 12.48 -23.93 9.43
C HIS A 438 12.39 -25.35 8.83
N ASP A 439 11.29 -26.06 9.07
CA ASP A 439 11.07 -27.41 8.51
C ASP A 439 11.03 -27.40 6.98
N LEU A 440 10.50 -26.33 6.37
CA LEU A 440 10.40 -26.18 4.92
C LEU A 440 11.73 -25.83 4.25
N VAL A 441 12.53 -24.97 4.89
CA VAL A 441 13.72 -24.37 4.27
C VAL A 441 15.02 -25.04 4.70
N GLY A 442 15.04 -25.63 5.90
CA GLY A 442 16.17 -26.35 6.46
C GLY A 442 16.96 -25.58 7.53
N PRO A 443 18.13 -26.12 7.94
CA PRO A 443 18.86 -25.68 9.13
C PRO A 443 19.45 -24.26 9.03
N ASP A 444 19.62 -23.75 7.82
CA ASP A 444 20.13 -22.39 7.58
C ASP A 444 19.07 -21.31 7.77
N ALA A 445 17.79 -21.69 7.90
CA ALA A 445 16.72 -20.75 8.14
C ALA A 445 17.00 -19.91 9.40
N ARG A 446 16.73 -18.61 9.31
CA ARG A 446 16.88 -17.65 10.41
C ARG A 446 15.59 -16.86 10.57
N PHE A 447 15.36 -16.38 11.78
CA PHE A 447 14.25 -15.49 12.07
C PHE A 447 14.69 -14.34 12.98
N ALA A 448 13.95 -13.25 12.90
CA ALA A 448 14.04 -12.12 13.81
C ALA A 448 12.63 -11.78 14.30
N LEU A 449 12.51 -11.45 15.57
CA LEU A 449 11.29 -10.92 16.15
C LEU A 449 11.53 -9.46 16.49
N LEU A 450 10.85 -8.57 15.78
CA LEU A 450 10.93 -7.12 15.97
C LEU A 450 9.70 -6.68 16.75
N ARG A 451 9.87 -5.74 17.67
CA ARG A 451 8.74 -5.15 18.41
C ARG A 451 8.70 -3.66 18.16
N ILE A 452 7.53 -3.12 17.87
CA ILE A 452 7.34 -1.67 17.92
C ILE A 452 7.42 -1.21 19.38
N TRP A 453 8.17 -0.14 19.62
CA TRP A 453 8.26 0.50 20.92
C TRP A 453 6.87 0.88 21.40
N SER A 454 6.47 0.29 22.52
CA SER A 454 5.22 0.61 23.21
C SER A 454 5.48 0.66 24.70
N ASP A 455 4.82 1.59 25.38
CA ASP A 455 4.83 1.69 26.84
C ASP A 455 4.07 0.48 27.42
N ALA A 456 4.29 0.18 28.70
CA ALA A 456 3.55 -0.86 29.40
C ALA A 456 2.01 -0.67 29.25
N TYR A 457 1.51 0.56 29.29
CA TYR A 457 0.08 0.85 29.32
C TYR A 457 -0.49 1.29 27.97
N PHE A 458 0.33 1.81 27.06
CA PHE A 458 -0.14 2.49 25.86
C PHE A 458 0.58 1.99 24.59
N TYR A 459 -0.16 1.96 23.48
CA TYR A 459 0.44 1.88 22.15
C TYR A 459 0.89 3.28 21.69
N PRO A 460 1.94 3.40 20.84
CA PRO A 460 2.42 4.68 20.29
C PRO A 460 1.49 5.25 19.21
N LEU A 461 0.19 5.20 19.48
CA LEU A 461 -0.90 5.59 18.60
C LEU A 461 -1.70 6.68 19.26
N MET A 462 -2.08 7.69 18.48
CA MET A 462 -2.96 8.74 18.96
C MET A 462 -4.42 8.42 18.68
N LEU A 463 -5.28 8.67 19.67
CA LEU A 463 -6.72 8.76 19.47
C LEU A 463 -7.04 9.99 18.60
N GLY A 464 -7.74 9.73 17.49
CA GLY A 464 -8.37 10.78 16.69
C GLY A 464 -9.28 11.64 17.57
N TYR A 465 -9.37 12.92 17.26
CA TYR A 465 -10.10 13.91 18.06
C TYR A 465 -11.50 13.43 18.47
N ASP A 466 -12.24 12.86 17.52
CA ASP A 466 -13.62 12.39 17.72
C ASP A 466 -13.73 11.16 18.65
N ASN A 467 -12.63 10.46 18.93
CA ASN A 467 -12.60 9.27 19.78
C ASN A 467 -12.09 9.57 21.20
N ARG A 468 -11.66 10.80 21.49
CA ARG A 468 -11.05 11.17 22.78
C ARG A 468 -12.05 11.36 23.92
N THR A 469 -13.34 11.49 23.62
CA THR A 469 -14.38 11.58 24.66
C THR A 469 -14.36 10.34 25.56
N SER A 470 -14.10 9.18 24.97
CA SER A 470 -14.00 7.89 25.69
C SER A 470 -12.75 7.72 26.56
N THR A 471 -11.85 8.71 26.54
CA THR A 471 -10.64 8.74 27.37
C THR A 471 -10.45 10.09 28.05
N SER A 472 -11.53 10.87 28.15
CA SER A 472 -11.56 12.19 28.80
C SER A 472 -12.21 12.10 30.19
N PHE A 473 -11.77 12.95 31.12
CA PHE A 473 -12.29 13.01 32.49
C PHE A 473 -12.11 14.37 33.13
N LYS A 474 -12.84 14.62 34.22
CA LYS A 474 -12.60 15.76 35.11
C LYS A 474 -11.90 15.30 36.38
N ASP A 475 -10.91 16.05 36.82
CA ASP A 475 -10.29 15.81 38.13
C ASP A 475 -11.14 16.37 39.28
N ALA A 476 -10.67 16.18 40.52
CA ALA A 476 -11.40 16.58 41.74
C ALA A 476 -11.66 18.09 41.85
N VAL A 477 -10.94 18.93 41.10
CA VAL A 477 -11.13 20.39 41.08
C VAL A 477 -11.85 20.85 39.80
N GLY A 478 -12.38 19.92 39.01
CA GLY A 478 -13.20 20.20 37.83
C GLY A 478 -12.41 20.47 36.53
N ARG A 479 -11.08 20.32 36.52
CA ARG A 479 -10.28 20.48 35.29
C ARG A 479 -10.51 19.28 34.38
N ALA A 480 -10.72 19.54 33.09
CA ALA A 480 -10.85 18.49 32.08
C ALA A 480 -9.47 18.01 31.59
N TRP A 481 -9.33 16.71 31.47
CA TRP A 481 -8.16 16.01 31.00
C TRP A 481 -8.57 15.09 29.84
N GLU A 482 -7.76 15.06 28.78
CA GLU A 482 -7.92 14.11 27.66
C GLU A 482 -6.67 13.23 27.53
N TRP A 483 -6.87 11.91 27.46
CA TRP A 483 -5.78 11.01 27.09
C TRP A 483 -5.70 10.88 25.58
N LYS A 484 -4.52 11.19 25.05
CA LYS A 484 -4.26 11.22 23.61
C LYS A 484 -3.80 9.89 23.05
N PHE A 485 -3.28 8.98 23.88
CA PHE A 485 -2.71 7.71 23.44
C PHE A 485 -3.69 6.57 23.60
N ILE A 486 -3.61 5.56 22.73
CA ILE A 486 -4.46 4.36 22.79
C ILE A 486 -4.02 3.46 23.95
N PRO A 487 -4.86 3.23 24.98
CA PRO A 487 -4.57 2.28 26.05
C PRO A 487 -4.55 0.84 25.51
N LYS A 488 -3.63 -0.01 25.99
CA LYS A 488 -3.57 -1.43 25.57
C LYS A 488 -4.76 -2.25 26.08
N ASP A 489 -5.37 -1.81 27.17
CA ASP A 489 -6.57 -2.41 27.74
C ASP A 489 -7.88 -1.87 27.13
N MET A 490 -7.79 -0.92 26.18
CA MET A 490 -8.93 -0.47 25.39
C MET A 490 -9.39 -1.59 24.43
N PRO A 491 -10.70 -1.89 24.34
CA PRO A 491 -11.23 -2.84 23.35
C PRO A 491 -10.83 -2.45 21.91
N GLY A 492 -10.34 -3.42 21.13
CA GLY A 492 -9.93 -3.20 19.74
C GLY A 492 -8.55 -2.53 19.56
N SER A 493 -7.85 -2.17 20.64
CA SER A 493 -6.52 -1.54 20.57
C SER A 493 -5.48 -2.43 19.88
N GLU A 494 -5.51 -3.74 20.13
CA GLU A 494 -4.60 -4.74 19.53
C GLU A 494 -4.79 -4.87 18.02
N TRP A 495 -6.04 -4.85 17.55
CA TRP A 495 -6.37 -4.81 16.12
C TRP A 495 -5.91 -3.50 15.49
N SER A 496 -6.03 -2.38 16.23
CA SER A 496 -5.64 -1.06 15.74
C SER A 496 -4.14 -0.97 15.51
N ILE A 497 -3.32 -1.43 16.47
CA ILE A 497 -1.85 -1.45 16.29
C ILE A 497 -1.44 -2.44 15.21
N GLN A 498 -2.02 -3.64 15.18
CA GLN A 498 -1.72 -4.61 14.14
C GLN A 498 -2.03 -4.06 12.76
N LYS A 499 -3.21 -3.48 12.56
CA LYS A 499 -3.60 -2.91 11.26
C LYS A 499 -2.66 -1.79 10.84
N ILE A 500 -2.22 -0.94 11.76
CA ILE A 500 -1.28 0.13 11.44
C ILE A 500 0.08 -0.44 11.02
N VAL A 501 0.59 -1.47 11.70
CA VAL A 501 1.84 -2.13 11.34
C VAL A 501 1.70 -2.87 10.00
N GLU A 502 0.60 -3.58 9.77
CA GLU A 502 0.29 -4.24 8.49
C GLU A 502 0.24 -3.24 7.34
N LEU A 503 -0.48 -2.12 7.49
CA LEU A 503 -0.58 -1.07 6.46
C LEU A 503 0.79 -0.48 6.08
N ARG A 504 1.75 -0.45 7.00
CA ARG A 504 3.12 0.02 6.70
C ARG A 504 3.89 -0.95 5.82
N LEU A 505 3.66 -2.24 6.04
CA LEU A 505 4.35 -3.33 5.36
C LEU A 505 3.65 -3.76 4.07
N GLU A 506 2.34 -3.50 3.94
CA GLU A 506 1.49 -3.89 2.81
C GLU A 506 2.05 -3.45 1.46
N GLN A 507 2.62 -2.24 1.39
CA GLN A 507 3.19 -1.73 0.14
C GLN A 507 4.36 -2.59 -0.39
N TRP A 508 5.00 -3.37 0.47
CA TRP A 508 6.11 -4.26 0.13
C TRP A 508 5.80 -5.75 0.33
N GLU A 509 4.52 -6.12 0.48
CA GLU A 509 4.12 -7.51 0.73
C GLU A 509 4.59 -8.46 -0.39
N HIS A 510 4.59 -7.97 -1.64
CA HIS A 510 5.04 -8.73 -2.81
C HIS A 510 6.54 -9.05 -2.76
N GLN A 511 7.38 -8.17 -2.21
CA GLN A 511 8.79 -8.46 -2.00
C GLN A 511 9.02 -9.42 -0.81
N PHE A 512 8.21 -9.29 0.25
CA PHE A 512 8.34 -10.13 1.44
C PHE A 512 7.80 -11.55 1.26
N LYS A 513 6.96 -11.84 0.27
CA LYS A 513 6.49 -13.20 -0.09
C LYS A 513 6.00 -14.04 1.11
N ARG A 514 5.24 -13.43 2.02
CA ARG A 514 4.71 -14.05 3.27
C ARG A 514 5.77 -14.41 4.32
N GLN A 515 7.01 -13.95 4.16
CA GLN A 515 8.10 -14.16 5.12
C GLN A 515 8.10 -13.13 6.26
N VAL A 516 7.22 -12.13 6.18
CA VAL A 516 7.00 -11.13 7.23
C VAL A 516 5.57 -11.27 7.74
N MET A 517 5.42 -11.46 9.04
CA MET A 517 4.14 -11.69 9.71
C MET A 517 3.97 -10.73 10.89
N VAL A 518 2.80 -10.13 11.00
CA VAL A 518 2.48 -9.18 12.07
C VAL A 518 1.55 -9.85 13.08
N LYS A 519 1.80 -9.59 14.37
CA LYS A 519 0.89 -9.92 15.48
C LYS A 519 0.94 -8.78 16.48
N ARG A 520 -0.16 -8.05 16.64
CA ARG A 520 -0.22 -6.84 17.48
C ARG A 520 0.91 -5.87 17.11
N GLU A 521 1.76 -5.49 18.06
CA GLU A 521 2.94 -4.65 17.84
C GLU A 521 4.22 -5.41 17.44
N MET A 522 4.15 -6.73 17.25
CA MET A 522 5.29 -7.57 16.90
C MET A 522 5.32 -7.91 15.41
N VAL A 523 6.52 -8.04 14.86
CA VAL A 523 6.79 -8.43 13.48
C VAL A 523 7.79 -9.58 13.47
N LEU A 524 7.32 -10.75 13.03
CA LEU A 524 8.17 -11.91 12.76
C LEU A 524 8.71 -11.80 11.33
N VAL A 525 10.03 -11.81 11.21
CA VAL A 525 10.75 -11.83 9.94
C VAL A 525 11.45 -13.17 9.80
N MET A 526 11.16 -13.90 8.72
CA MET A 526 11.74 -15.20 8.43
C MET A 526 12.58 -15.13 7.15
N ALA A 527 13.67 -15.87 7.10
CA ALA A 527 14.55 -15.89 5.93
C ALA A 527 15.30 -17.21 5.82
N LYS A 528 15.71 -17.55 4.60
CA LYS A 528 16.40 -18.80 4.30
C LYS A 528 17.82 -18.88 4.86
N ASP A 529 18.42 -17.72 5.07
CA ASP A 529 19.79 -17.56 5.55
C ASP A 529 19.93 -16.19 6.25
N GLU A 530 21.09 -15.97 6.87
CA GLU A 530 21.39 -14.75 7.61
C GLU A 530 21.46 -13.50 6.70
N ALA A 531 21.97 -13.64 5.47
CA ALA A 531 22.12 -12.53 4.54
C ALA A 531 20.75 -12.00 4.07
N GLN A 532 19.81 -12.90 3.80
CA GLN A 532 18.42 -12.56 3.51
C GLN A 532 17.73 -11.99 4.75
N LEU A 533 17.94 -12.58 5.94
CA LEU A 533 17.36 -12.06 7.18
C LEU A 533 17.78 -10.61 7.40
N ARG A 534 19.06 -10.31 7.23
CA ARG A 534 19.62 -8.98 7.37
C ARG A 534 18.95 -7.97 6.44
N ARG A 535 18.74 -8.33 5.17
CA ARG A 535 18.05 -7.47 4.21
C ARG A 535 16.60 -7.24 4.61
N TYR A 536 15.89 -8.29 5.03
CA TYR A 536 14.48 -8.19 5.40
C TYR A 536 14.28 -7.41 6.68
N VAL A 537 15.11 -7.62 7.70
CA VAL A 537 15.07 -6.84 8.93
C VAL A 537 15.37 -5.36 8.65
N LEU A 538 16.40 -5.05 7.85
CA LEU A 538 16.65 -3.67 7.43
C LEU A 538 15.45 -3.06 6.71
N ALA A 539 14.86 -3.80 5.77
CA ALA A 539 13.70 -3.36 5.01
C ALA A 539 12.46 -3.13 5.89
N VAL A 540 12.18 -4.03 6.83
CA VAL A 540 11.06 -3.91 7.78
C VAL A 540 11.28 -2.74 8.72
N VAL A 541 12.48 -2.54 9.24
CA VAL A 541 12.80 -1.42 10.14
C VAL A 541 12.70 -0.10 9.39
N PHE A 542 13.22 -0.04 8.16
CA PHE A 542 13.03 1.10 7.27
C PHE A 542 11.53 1.37 7.04
N ALA A 543 10.76 0.34 6.68
CA ALA A 543 9.32 0.45 6.43
C ALA A 543 8.52 1.00 7.62
N LEU A 544 8.86 0.55 8.84
CA LEU A 544 8.16 0.94 10.06
C LEU A 544 8.58 2.33 10.55
N GLN A 545 9.88 2.66 10.47
CA GLN A 545 10.42 3.92 10.97
C GLN A 545 10.38 5.07 9.95
N THR A 546 10.03 4.79 8.70
CA THR A 546 9.78 5.81 7.67
C THR A 546 8.31 6.22 7.62
N LYS A 547 8.06 7.28 6.84
CA LYS A 547 6.79 8.03 6.76
C LYS A 547 5.53 7.21 7.12
N PRO A 548 4.75 7.66 8.13
CA PRO A 548 5.02 8.69 9.11
C PRO A 548 5.97 8.15 10.19
N TRP A 549 6.98 8.95 10.52
CA TRP A 549 8.10 8.65 11.43
C TRP A 549 7.73 8.45 12.91
N ARG A 550 6.55 7.89 13.19
CA ARG A 550 5.96 7.75 14.54
C ARG A 550 6.21 6.38 15.17
N LEU A 551 6.44 5.35 14.37
CA LEU A 551 6.72 4.01 14.91
C LEU A 551 8.23 3.86 15.03
N GLU A 552 8.67 3.39 16.19
CA GLU A 552 10.07 3.07 16.46
C GLU A 552 10.17 1.58 16.80
N VAL A 553 11.25 0.92 16.38
CA VAL A 553 11.49 -0.48 16.74
C VAL A 553 12.30 -0.52 18.05
N ASP A 554 11.82 -1.31 19.00
CA ASP A 554 12.48 -1.63 20.27
C ASP A 554 13.40 -2.83 20.04
N PHE A 555 14.69 -2.63 20.31
CA PHE A 555 15.78 -3.51 19.91
C PHE A 555 16.43 -4.22 21.11
#